data_AF-A0A533X387-F1
#
_entry.id   AF-A0A533X387-F1
#
_cell.length_a   1.000
_cell.length_b   1.000
_cell.length_c   1.000
_cell.angle_alpha   90.00
_cell.angle_beta   90.00
_cell.angle_gamma   90.00
#
_symmetry.space_group_name_H-M   'P 1'
#
loop_
_entity.id
_entity.type
_entity.pdbx_description
1 polymer ?
#
loop_
_entity_poly.entity_id
_entity_poly.type
_entity_poly.pdbx_seq_one_letter_code
_entity_poly.pdbx_strand_id
1 'polypeptide(L)'
;NRPTREEFENCSSYLEAELSLLVSAESVLTLGGQAFSSFLRHVGKNGGRVRGLKFTHGGRYVIPGFPTLYASYHPSPRNTYTGKLTKRMLVTLLQRIRKNNESGKRVTEVRAR
;
A
#
# COMPACT_ATOMS: atom_id res chain seq x y z
N ASN A 1 3.84 -1.23 -19.79
CA ASN A 1 3.58 -1.60 -18.37
C ASN A 1 3.32 -3.11 -18.16
N ARG A 2 4.16 -4.00 -18.70
CA ARG A 2 4.17 -5.42 -18.32
C ARG A 2 5.64 -5.85 -18.25
N PRO A 3 6.34 -5.49 -17.16
CA PRO A 3 7.71 -5.93 -16.98
C PRO A 3 7.78 -7.45 -17.01
N THR A 4 8.88 -7.99 -17.52
CA THR A 4 9.15 -9.42 -17.42
C THR A 4 9.32 -9.80 -15.95
N ARG A 5 9.25 -11.11 -15.67
CA ARG A 5 9.51 -11.60 -14.31
C ARG A 5 10.92 -11.23 -13.86
N GLU A 6 11.89 -11.33 -14.76
CA GLU A 6 13.29 -10.98 -14.50
C GLU A 6 13.46 -9.49 -14.18
N GLU A 7 12.86 -8.61 -14.99
CA GLU A 7 12.86 -7.17 -14.71
C GLU A 7 12.25 -6.85 -13.35
N PHE A 8 11.19 -7.57 -12.97
CA PHE A 8 10.52 -7.38 -11.70
C PHE A 8 11.35 -7.85 -10.50
N GLU A 9 12.03 -8.99 -10.62
CA GLU A 9 12.95 -9.48 -9.58
C GLU A 9 14.15 -8.55 -9.43
N ASN A 10 14.73 -8.09 -10.56
CA ASN A 10 15.86 -7.15 -10.56
C ASN A 10 15.50 -5.81 -9.90
N CYS A 11 14.28 -5.31 -10.11
CA CYS A 11 13.81 -4.09 -9.46
C CYS A 11 13.36 -4.29 -8.00
N SER A 12 13.12 -5.53 -7.56
CA SER A 12 12.56 -5.80 -6.23
C SER A 12 13.52 -5.45 -5.10
N SER A 13 14.83 -5.58 -5.31
CA SER A 13 15.86 -5.23 -4.33
C SER A 13 15.87 -3.74 -4.01
N TYR A 14 15.67 -2.89 -5.02
CA TYR A 14 15.55 -1.44 -4.84
C TYR A 14 14.31 -1.08 -4.01
N LEU A 15 13.16 -1.70 -4.30
CA LEU A 15 11.94 -1.50 -3.51
C LEU A 15 12.13 -1.95 -2.06
N GLU A 16 12.82 -3.06 -1.82
CA GLU A 16 13.10 -3.54 -0.47
C GLU A 16 14.01 -2.57 0.30
N ALA A 17 15.03 -2.01 -0.37
CA ALA A 17 15.91 -1.00 0.21
C ALA A 17 15.18 0.32 0.49
N GLU A 18 14.30 0.78 -0.40
CA GLU A 18 13.50 1.98 -0.15
C GLU A 18 12.55 1.78 1.04
N LEU A 19 11.86 0.64 1.11
CA LEU A 19 10.93 0.35 2.21
C LEU A 19 11.64 0.24 3.56
N SER A 20 12.87 -0.27 3.60
CA SER A 20 13.65 -0.35 4.86
C SER A 20 14.11 1.03 5.35
N LEU A 21 14.28 2.00 4.46
CA LEU A 21 14.63 3.38 4.81
C LEU A 21 13.42 4.19 5.30
N LEU A 22 12.20 3.82 4.89
CA LEU A 22 10.95 4.50 5.26
C LEU A 22 10.42 4.08 6.65
N VAL A 23 11.29 4.13 7.67
CA VAL A 23 11.00 3.66 9.04
C VAL A 23 9.84 4.37 9.74
N SER A 24 9.50 5.60 9.32
CA SER A 24 8.41 6.39 9.87
C SER A 24 7.12 6.33 9.04
N ALA A 25 7.05 5.46 8.02
CA ALA A 25 5.85 5.34 7.20
C ALA A 25 4.70 4.70 7.99
N GLU A 26 3.63 5.46 8.24
CA GLU A 26 2.44 4.94 8.93
C GLU A 26 1.53 4.12 8.00
N SER A 27 1.54 4.46 6.70
CA SER A 27 0.63 3.90 5.70
C SER A 27 1.30 3.77 4.33
N VAL A 28 0.95 2.71 3.60
CA VAL A 28 1.40 2.47 2.22
C VAL A 28 0.18 2.28 1.32
N LEU A 29 0.12 2.99 0.19
CA LEU A 29 -0.93 2.82 -0.83
C LEU A 29 -0.35 2.13 -2.06
N THR A 30 -0.84 0.94 -2.37
CA THR A 30 -0.44 0.18 -3.57
C THR A 30 -1.36 0.46 -4.75
N LEU A 31 -0.77 0.73 -5.91
CA LEU A 31 -1.48 1.03 -7.15
C LEU A 31 -1.49 -0.19 -8.08
N GLY A 32 -2.56 -0.98 -7.99
CA GLY A 32 -2.75 -2.20 -8.75
C GLY A 32 -2.25 -3.46 -8.04
N GLY A 33 -2.65 -4.62 -8.58
CA GLY A 33 -2.38 -5.92 -7.97
C GLY A 33 -0.90 -6.29 -7.90
N GLN A 34 -0.08 -5.87 -8.86
CA GLN A 34 1.36 -6.17 -8.83
C GLN A 34 2.07 -5.45 -7.69
N ALA A 35 1.77 -4.15 -7.48
CA ALA A 35 2.29 -3.39 -6.35
C ALA A 35 1.83 -3.99 -5.00
N PHE A 36 0.57 -4.41 -4.92
CA PHE A 36 0.03 -5.10 -3.75
C PHE A 36 0.79 -6.41 -3.45
N SER A 37 0.96 -7.27 -4.45
CA SER A 37 1.72 -8.52 -4.30
C SER A 37 3.19 -8.29 -3.93
N SER A 38 3.83 -7.26 -4.48
CA SER A 38 5.20 -6.89 -4.08
C SER A 38 5.32 -6.48 -2.63
N PHE A 39 4.41 -5.63 -2.15
CA PHE A 39 4.42 -5.23 -0.75
C PHE A 39 4.17 -6.43 0.17
N LEU A 40 3.22 -7.32 -0.17
CA LEU A 40 3.01 -8.55 0.61
C LEU A 40 4.22 -9.48 0.60
N ARG A 41 4.96 -9.57 -0.52
CA ARG A 41 6.22 -10.34 -0.57
C ARG A 41 7.26 -9.74 0.37
N HIS A 42 7.44 -8.42 0.37
CA HIS A 42 8.33 -7.74 1.30
C HIS A 42 7.93 -8.00 2.77
N VAL A 43 6.65 -7.84 3.09
CA VAL A 43 6.12 -8.12 4.44
C VAL A 43 6.38 -9.58 4.85
N GLY A 44 6.10 -10.53 3.96
CA GLY A 44 6.33 -11.96 4.21
C GLY A 44 7.79 -12.31 4.43
N LYS A 45 8.72 -11.74 3.65
CA LYS A 45 10.17 -11.88 3.84
C LYS A 45 10.64 -11.36 5.19
N ASN A 46 9.99 -10.33 5.72
CA ASN A 46 10.30 -9.69 6.99
C ASN A 46 9.44 -10.22 8.17
N GLY A 47 8.86 -11.42 8.04
CA GLY A 47 8.18 -12.13 9.14
C GLY A 47 6.70 -11.76 9.34
N GLY A 48 6.13 -10.92 8.48
CA GLY A 48 4.72 -10.54 8.55
C GLY A 48 3.76 -11.61 8.02
N ARG A 49 2.59 -11.74 8.66
CA ARG A 49 1.54 -12.67 8.24
C ARG A 49 0.69 -12.09 7.10
N VAL A 50 0.86 -12.63 5.90
CA VAL A 50 0.18 -12.12 4.68
C VAL A 50 -0.84 -13.09 4.06
N ARG A 51 -0.98 -14.30 4.62
CA ARG A 51 -1.86 -15.33 4.08
C ARG A 51 -3.32 -14.85 4.09
N GLY A 52 -4.01 -14.99 2.95
CA GLY A 52 -5.43 -14.65 2.81
C GLY A 52 -5.72 -13.18 2.46
N LEU A 53 -4.70 -12.32 2.42
CA LEU A 53 -4.87 -10.92 2.00
C LEU A 53 -5.06 -10.87 0.47
N LYS A 54 -6.26 -10.49 0.04
CA LYS A 54 -6.62 -10.39 -1.39
C LYS A 54 -6.72 -8.92 -1.81
N PHE A 55 -6.21 -8.60 -2.98
CA PHE A 55 -6.29 -7.25 -3.55
C PHE A 55 -7.73 -6.82 -3.79
N THR A 56 -8.10 -5.63 -3.32
CA THR A 56 -9.40 -5.01 -3.62
C THR A 56 -9.25 -3.49 -3.55
N HIS A 57 -9.81 -2.74 -4.51
CA HIS A 57 -9.78 -1.27 -4.44
C HIS A 57 -10.48 -0.78 -3.17
N GLY A 58 -9.84 0.15 -2.45
CA GLY A 58 -10.30 0.64 -1.16
C GLY A 58 -10.01 -0.29 0.02
N GLY A 59 -9.33 -1.43 -0.22
CA GLY A 59 -8.90 -2.35 0.81
C GLY A 59 -7.95 -1.68 1.81
N ARG A 60 -8.10 -2.03 3.09
CA ARG A 60 -7.25 -1.61 4.20
C ARG A 60 -6.84 -2.86 4.98
N TYR A 61 -5.54 -3.04 5.18
CA TYR A 61 -4.98 -4.23 5.81
C TYR A 61 -3.99 -3.78 6.90
N VAL A 62 -4.26 -4.19 8.13
CA VAL A 62 -3.37 -3.96 9.26
C VAL A 62 -2.51 -5.20 9.43
N ILE A 63 -1.20 -5.06 9.30
CA ILE A 63 -0.25 -6.14 9.47
C ILE A 63 0.68 -5.73 10.63
N PRO A 64 0.67 -6.44 11.77
CA PRO A 64 1.48 -6.07 12.92
C PRO A 64 2.97 -5.93 12.55
N GLY A 65 3.59 -4.82 12.96
CA GLY A 65 4.99 -4.51 12.65
C GLY A 65 5.24 -3.85 11.29
N PHE A 66 4.19 -3.57 10.51
CA PHE A 66 4.29 -2.94 9.20
C PHE A 66 3.34 -1.74 9.06
N PRO A 67 3.60 -0.81 8.13
CA PRO A 67 2.67 0.26 7.79
C PRO A 67 1.30 -0.28 7.40
N THR A 68 0.22 0.47 7.67
CA THR A 68 -1.12 0.08 7.22
C THR A 68 -1.14 0.05 5.69
N LEU A 69 -1.44 -1.11 5.12
CA LEU A 69 -1.49 -1.30 3.68
C LEU A 69 -2.88 -0.91 3.15
N TYR A 70 -2.89 -0.09 2.11
CA TYR A 70 -4.06 0.26 1.32
C TYR A 70 -3.87 -0.21 -0.12
N ALA A 71 -4.99 -0.55 -0.78
CA ALA A 71 -4.99 -1.00 -2.17
C ALA A 71 -5.93 -0.14 -3.02
N SER A 72 -5.46 0.24 -4.20
CA SER A 72 -6.29 0.88 -5.23
C SER A 72 -6.06 0.23 -6.57
N TYR A 73 -7.06 0.27 -7.46
CA TYR A 73 -6.78 0.10 -8.89
C TYR A 73 -5.71 1.11 -9.34
N HIS A 74 -4.87 0.69 -10.29
CA HIS A 74 -3.84 1.53 -10.87
C HIS A 74 -4.49 2.64 -11.70
N PRO A 75 -4.06 3.92 -11.60
CA PRO A 75 -4.57 5.02 -12.41
C PRO A 75 -4.00 4.98 -13.83
N SER A 76 -4.13 3.83 -14.52
CA SER A 76 -3.75 3.71 -15.94
C SER A 76 -4.85 4.26 -16.84
N PRO A 77 -4.51 4.73 -18.06
CA PRO A 77 -5.51 5.19 -19.04
C PRO A 77 -6.65 4.19 -19.23
N ARG A 78 -6.33 2.89 -19.29
CA ARG A 78 -7.33 1.82 -19.38
C ARG A 78 -8.35 1.87 -18.23
N ASN A 79 -7.89 2.00 -16.98
CA ASN A 79 -8.79 2.00 -15.82
C ASN A 79 -9.56 3.32 -15.69
N THR A 80 -8.96 4.45 -16.08
CA THR A 80 -9.60 5.77 -15.98
C THR A 80 -10.62 6.00 -17.09
N TYR A 81 -10.30 5.63 -18.34
CA TYR A 81 -11.22 5.80 -19.49
C TYR A 81 -12.42 4.87 -19.42
N THR A 82 -12.25 3.64 -18.92
CA THR A 82 -13.37 2.68 -18.77
C THR A 82 -14.23 2.93 -17.53
N GLY A 83 -13.90 3.92 -16.70
CA GLY A 83 -14.60 4.19 -15.44
C GLY A 83 -14.33 3.17 -14.33
N LYS A 84 -13.49 2.14 -14.56
CA LYS A 84 -13.08 1.17 -13.52
C LYS A 84 -12.42 1.84 -12.32
N LEU A 85 -11.73 2.96 -12.55
CA LEU A 85 -11.27 3.88 -11.51
C LEU A 85 -11.63 5.31 -11.89
N THR A 86 -12.44 5.97 -11.08
CA THR A 86 -12.74 7.40 -11.25
C THR A 86 -11.81 8.27 -10.40
N LYS A 87 -11.63 9.53 -10.81
CA LYS A 87 -10.92 10.53 -9.99
C LYS A 87 -11.52 10.63 -8.58
N ARG A 88 -12.84 10.63 -8.47
CA ARG A 88 -13.57 10.69 -7.19
C ARG A 88 -13.22 9.52 -6.28
N MET A 89 -13.16 8.29 -6.81
CA MET A 89 -12.77 7.10 -6.05
C MET A 89 -11.36 7.24 -5.46
N LEU A 90 -10.38 7.64 -6.29
CA LEU A 90 -8.99 7.78 -5.84
C LEU A 90 -8.84 8.89 -4.78
N VAL A 91 -9.44 10.07 -5.02
CA VAL A 91 -9.41 11.19 -4.07
C VAL A 91 -10.07 10.82 -2.74
N THR A 92 -11.21 10.13 -2.79
CA THR A 92 -11.91 9.68 -1.57
C THR A 92 -11.04 8.71 -0.76
N LEU A 93 -10.34 7.80 -1.43
CA LEU A 93 -9.41 6.89 -0.75
C LEU A 93 -8.23 7.64 -0.11
N LEU A 94 -7.63 8.59 -0.80
CA LEU A 94 -6.53 9.41 -0.26
C LEU A 94 -6.98 10.22 0.97
N GLN A 95 -8.16 10.84 0.93
CA GLN A 95 -8.73 11.55 2.08
C GLN A 95 -8.98 10.61 3.26
N ARG A 96 -9.48 9.40 3.01
CA ARG A 96 -9.67 8.37 4.04
C ARG A 96 -8.35 7.96 4.69
N ILE A 97 -7.28 7.79 3.90
CA ILE A 97 -5.94 7.46 4.42
C ILE A 97 -5.45 8.59 5.32
N ARG A 98 -5.52 9.85 4.85
CA ARG A 98 -5.11 11.01 5.63
C ARG A 98 -5.82 11.10 6.98
N LYS A 99 -7.14 10.95 6.99
CA LYS A 99 -7.96 10.96 8.22
C LYS A 99 -7.57 9.84 9.19
N ASN A 100 -7.26 8.65 8.69
CA ASN A 100 -6.83 7.52 9.55
C ASN A 100 -5.48 7.81 10.21
N ASN A 101 -4.52 8.37 9.46
CA ASN A 101 -3.20 8.73 10.00
C ASN A 101 -3.32 9.85 11.05
N GLU A 102 -4.13 10.89 10.79
CA GLU A 102 -4.39 11.98 11.76
C GLU A 102 -5.08 11.49 13.05
N SER A 103 -5.89 10.43 12.96
CA SER A 103 -6.55 9.83 14.14
C SER A 103 -5.58 8.98 14.97
N GLY A 104 -4.58 8.36 14.34
CA GLY A 104 -3.53 7.62 15.02
C GLY A 104 -2.61 8.51 15.86
N LYS A 105 -2.24 9.68 15.32
CA LYS A 105 -1.36 10.65 16.01
C LYS A 105 -1.94 11.21 17.31
N ARG A 106 -3.25 11.44 17.36
CA ARG A 106 -3.94 11.95 18.56
C ARG A 106 -3.96 10.96 19.73
N VAL A 107 -3.88 9.65 19.48
CA VAL A 107 -3.88 8.64 20.55
C VAL A 107 -2.50 8.53 21.20
N THR A 108 -1.43 8.74 20.44
CA THR A 108 -0.04 8.69 20.94
C THR A 108 0.30 9.88 21.83
N GLU A 109 -0.20 11.09 21.53
CA GLU A 109 0.04 12.29 22.35
C GLU A 109 -0.67 12.26 23.72
N VAL A 110 -1.81 11.56 23.84
CA VAL A 110 -2.58 11.51 25.09
C VAL A 110 -1.97 10.52 26.11
N ARG A 111 -1.13 9.58 25.67
CA ARG A 111 -0.47 8.60 26.55
C ARG A 111 0.91 9.04 27.08
N ALA A 112 1.37 10.23 26.71
CA ALA A 112 2.67 10.78 27.13
C ALA A 112 2.57 11.75 28.32
N ARG A 113 1.55 11.62 29.17
CA ARG A 113 1.39 12.42 30.40
C ARG A 113 1.20 11.53 31.61
#